data_AF-A0A174BCS5-F1
#
_entry.id   AF-A0A174BCS5-F1
#
_cell.length_a   1.000
_cell.length_b   1.000
_cell.length_c   1.000
_cell.angle_alpha   90.00
_cell.angle_beta   90.00
_cell.angle_gamma   90.00
#
_symmetry.space_group_name_H-M   'P 1'
#
loop_
_entity.id
_entity.type
_entity.pdbx_description
1 polymer ?
#
loop_
_entity_poly.entity_id
_entity_poly.type
_entity_poly.pdbx_seq_one_letter_code
_entity_poly.pdbx_strand_id
1 'polypeptide(L)' 'MNRIDCVSCGREKLNKNTIGLNKKLLGKNVKNYYCMDCLASYLDTTVEDLNEKIEEFKDEGCKLFE' A
#
# COMPACT_ATOMS: atom_id res chain seq x y z
N MET A 1 -7.44 3.50 -17.75
CA MET A 1 -6.72 3.67 -16.47
C MET A 1 -7.59 3.05 -15.39
N ASN A 2 -7.23 1.88 -14.85
CA ASN A 2 -8.01 1.27 -13.78
C ASN A 2 -7.81 2.09 -12.51
N ARG A 3 -8.88 2.72 -12.03
CA ARG A 3 -8.90 3.43 -10.76
C ARG A 3 -8.86 2.39 -9.65
N ILE A 4 -7.93 2.53 -8.73
CA ILE A 4 -7.89 1.71 -7.52
C ILE A 4 -8.22 2.64 -6.37
N ASP A 5 -9.25 2.27 -5.63
CA ASP A 5 -9.82 3.07 -4.55
C ASP A 5 -9.76 2.27 -3.24
N CYS A 6 -9.75 2.97 -2.11
CA CYS A 6 -9.72 2.36 -0.79
C CYS A 6 -11.07 1.69 -0.49
N VAL A 7 -11.05 0.40 -0.17
CA VAL A 7 -12.26 -0.35 0.20
C VAL A 7 -12.88 0.10 1.52
N SER A 8 -12.08 0.69 2.42
CA SER A 8 -12.52 1.08 3.77
C SER A 8 -13.14 2.47 3.80
N CYS A 9 -12.43 3.48 3.30
CA CYS A 9 -12.87 4.88 3.38
C CYS A 9 -13.30 5.48 2.04
N GLY A 10 -13.25 4.72 0.95
CA GLY A 10 -13.62 5.20 -0.38
C GLY A 10 -12.61 6.18 -1.00
N ARG A 11 -11.44 6.39 -0.39
CA ARG A 11 -10.39 7.27 -0.96
C ARG A 11 -10.02 6.80 -2.35
N GLU A 12 -10.23 7.67 -3.33
CA GLU A 12 -10.05 7.33 -4.72
C GLU A 12 -8.61 7.56 -5.21
N LYS A 13 -8.24 6.91 -6.32
CA LYS A 13 -6.95 7.13 -7.02
C LYS A 13 -5.73 6.89 -6.12
N LEU A 14 -5.64 5.71 -5.51
CA LEU A 14 -4.46 5.31 -4.74
C LEU A 14 -3.21 5.32 -5.63
N ASN A 15 -2.09 5.79 -5.08
CA ASN A 15 -0.84 5.89 -5.83
C ASN A 15 -0.16 4.50 -5.98
N LYS A 16 0.85 4.42 -6.86
CA LYS A 16 1.60 3.19 -7.14
C LYS A 16 2.19 2.58 -5.86
N ASN A 17 2.75 3.40 -4.97
CA ASN A 17 3.37 2.93 -3.73
C ASN A 17 2.35 2.29 -2.78
N THR A 18 1.20 2.93 -2.56
CA THR A 18 0.11 2.38 -1.75
C THR A 18 -0.38 1.06 -2.34
N ILE A 19 -0.59 1.00 -3.66
CA ILE A 19 -1.00 -0.24 -4.35
C ILE A 19 0.07 -1.34 -4.22
N GLY A 20 1.34 -0.99 -4.42
CA GLY A 20 2.48 -1.88 -4.29
C GLY A 20 2.62 -2.43 -2.87
N LEU A 21 2.45 -1.58 -1.86
CA LEU A 21 2.52 -1.95 -0.45
C LEU A 21 1.38 -2.88 -0.06
N ASN A 22 0.15 -2.62 -0.51
CA ASN A 22 -0.97 -3.54 -0.32
C ASN A 22 -0.65 -4.92 -0.92
N LYS A 23 -0.11 -4.99 -2.14
CA LYS A 23 0.30 -6.26 -2.77
C LYS A 23 1.46 -6.95 -2.05
N LYS A 24 2.39 -6.18 -1.49
CA LYS A 24 3.57 -6.71 -0.80
C LYS A 24 3.20 -7.27 0.57
N LEU A 25 2.35 -6.57 1.33
CA LEU A 25 1.96 -6.95 2.69
C LEU A 25 0.75 -7.90 2.74
N LEU A 26 -0.28 -7.68 1.91
CA LEU A 26 -1.52 -8.48 1.92
C LEU A 26 -1.51 -9.61 0.87
N GLY A 27 -0.50 -9.63 0.00
CA GLY A 27 -0.32 -10.64 -1.04
C GLY A 27 -0.58 -10.15 -2.47
N LYS A 28 0.13 -10.75 -3.44
CA LYS A 28 0.17 -10.30 -4.84
C LYS A 28 -1.19 -10.30 -5.56
N ASN A 29 -2.14 -11.11 -5.09
CA ASN A 29 -3.47 -11.31 -5.68
C ASN A 29 -4.58 -10.57 -4.91
N VAL A 30 -4.22 -9.58 -4.08
CA VAL A 30 -5.21 -8.79 -3.34
C VAL A 30 -6.18 -8.08 -4.29
N LYS A 31 -7.49 -8.23 -4.03
CA LYS A 31 -8.57 -7.58 -4.79
C LYS A 31 -9.01 -6.25 -4.18
N ASN A 32 -8.83 -6.09 -2.87
CA ASN A 32 -9.25 -4.94 -2.09
C ASN A 32 -8.03 -4.15 -1.63
N TYR A 33 -7.99 -2.86 -1.90
CA TYR A 33 -6.86 -2.00 -1.54
C TYR A 33 -7.26 -1.06 -0.41
N TYR A 34 -6.32 -0.74 0.44
CA TYR A 34 -6.45 0.28 1.48
C TYR A 34 -5.57 1.47 1.15
N CYS A 35 -6.03 2.68 1.44
CA CYS A 35 -5.13 3.83 1.51
C CYS A 35 -4.15 3.64 2.69
N MET A 36 -3.05 4.39 2.72
CA MET A 36 -2.03 4.27 3.78
C MET A 36 -2.62 4.35 5.19
N ASP A 37 -3.55 5.28 5.42
CA ASP A 37 -4.20 5.48 6.72
C ASP A 37 -5.01 4.25 7.16
N CYS A 38 -5.91 3.78 6.30
CA CYS A 38 -6.70 2.58 6.59
C CYS A 38 -5.85 1.30 6.65
N LEU A 39 -4.76 1.23 5.88
CA LEU A 39 -3.82 0.11 5.92
C LEU A 39 -3.08 0.10 7.25
N ALA A 40 -2.66 1.27 7.73
CA ALA A 40 -2.00 1.43 9.02
C ALA A 40 -2.94 0.98 10.15
N SER A 41 -4.19 1.44 10.15
CA SER A 41 -5.20 0.97 11.10
C SER A 41 -5.49 -0.53 11.00
N TYR A 42 -5.50 -1.10 9.78
CA TYR A 42 -5.76 -2.53 9.58
C TYR A 42 -4.61 -3.41 10.10
N LEU A 43 -3.37 -2.93 10.00
CA LEU A 43 -2.17 -3.65 10.44
C LEU A 43 -1.73 -3.27 11.86
N ASP A 44 -2.50 -2.43 12.57
CA ASP A 44 -2.16 -1.86 13.88
C ASP A 44 -0.76 -1.21 13.91
N THR A 45 -0.47 -0.44 12.86
CA THR A 45 0.79 0.30 12.68
C THR A 45 0.52 1.77 12.34
N THR A 46 1.57 2.55 12.10
CA THR A 46 1.46 3.96 11.69
C THR A 46 1.73 4.12 10.20
N VAL A 47 1.26 5.24 9.63
CA VAL A 47 1.60 5.60 8.24
C VAL A 47 3.11 5.81 8.07
N GLU A 48 3.81 6.23 9.12
CA GLU A 48 5.27 6.40 9.12
C GLU A 48 6.00 5.05 8.96
N ASP A 49 5.63 4.04 9.76
CA ASP A 49 6.18 2.67 9.65
C ASP A 49 5.95 2.08 8.25
N LEU A 50 4.76 2.31 7.67
CA LEU A 50 4.48 1.90 6.30
C LEU A 50 5.37 2.59 5.26
N ASN A 51 5.74 3.86 5.47
CA ASN A 51 6.65 4.57 4.58
C ASN A 51 8.10 4.08 4.76
N GLU A 52 8.55 3.84 6.00
CA GLU A 52 9.85 3.19 6.24
C GLU A 52 9.94 1.86 5.51
N LYS A 53 8.90 1.01 5.60
CA LYS A 53 8.86 -0.25 4.84
C LYS A 53 8.96 -0.05 3.33
N ILE A 54 8.33 0.98 2.78
CA ILE A 54 8.45 1.28 1.34
C ILE A 54 9.91 1.59 1.00
N GLU A 55 10.59 2.40 1.79
CA GLU A 55 12.00 2.76 1.57
C GLU A 55 12.91 1.54 1.76
N GLU A 56 12.69 0.71 2.78
CA GLU A 56 13.39 -0.58 2.96
C GLU A 56 13.24 -1.46 1.71
N PHE A 57 12.02 -1.61 1.18
CA PHE A 57 11.81 -2.41 -0.02
C PHE A 57 12.48 -1.83 -1.26
N LYS A 58 12.60 -0.50 -1.37
CA LYS A 58 13.33 0.14 -2.47
C LYS A 58 14.83 -0.16 -2.37
N ASP A 59 15.41 -0.06 -1.17
CA ASP A 59 16.82 -0.37 -0.92
C ASP A 59 17.13 -1.84 -1.24
N GLU A 60 16.21 -2.76 -0.90
CA GLU A 60 16.28 -4.16 -1.30
C GLU A 60 16.09 -4.42 -2.81
N GLY A 61 15.85 -3.39 -3.62
CA GLY A 61 15.67 -3.50 -5.07
C GLY A 61 14.29 -4.04 -5.49
N CYS A 62 13.25 -3.81 -4.69
CA CYS A 62 11.91 -4.31 -4.99
C CYS A 62 11.25 -3.50 -6.13
N LYS A 63 11.08 -4.16 -7.27
CA LYS A 63 10.47 -3.59 -8.50
C LYS A 63 9.05 -3.04 -8.39
N LEU A 64 8.38 -3.31 -7.29
CA LEU A 64 7.06 -2.74 -7.01
C LEU A 64 7.13 -1.24 -6.68
N PHE A 65 8.30 -0.76 -6.23
CA PHE A 65 8.52 0.59 -5.74
C PHE A 65 9.56 1.39 -6.54
N GLU A 66 10.04 0.83 -7.67
CA GLU A 66 10.86 1.50 -8.70
C GLU A 66 10.09 2.60 -9.46
#